data_AF-A0A3E0MST8-F1
#
_entry.id   AF-A0A3E0MST8-F1
#
_cell.length_a   1.000
_cell.length_b   1.000
_cell.length_c   1.000
_cell.angle_alpha   90.00
_cell.angle_beta   90.00
_cell.angle_gamma   90.00
#
_symmetry.space_group_name_H-M   'P 1'
#
loop_
_entity.id
_entity.type
_entity.pdbx_description
1 polymer ?
#
loop_
_entity_poly.entity_id
_entity_poly.type
_entity_poly.pdbx_seq_one_letter_code
_entity_poly.pdbx_strand_id
1 'polypeptide(L)' 'MSSIKFLKENKIRLNGIVYKPYLIGNLPPSFAFKEEWKTDNDGNDYVVEGIREWFNFKGFTYVSE' A
#
# COMPACT_ATOMS: atom_id res chain seq x y z
N MET A 1 10.86 -2.52 -21.43
CA MET A 1 10.72 -1.12 -20.94
C MET A 1 9.65 -1.09 -19.88
N SER A 2 9.91 -0.49 -18.72
CA SER A 2 8.85 -0.27 -17.74
C SER A 2 7.95 0.89 -18.20
N SER A 3 6.64 0.68 -18.22
CA SER A 3 5.68 1.70 -18.65
C SER A 3 5.07 2.36 -17.41
N ILE A 4 5.24 3.67 -17.32
CA ILE A 4 4.62 4.51 -16.28
C ILE A 4 3.50 5.35 -16.91
N LYS A 5 2.32 5.32 -16.31
CA LYS A 5 1.19 6.20 -16.66
C LYS A 5 0.70 6.92 -15.42
N PHE A 6 0.59 8.23 -15.51
CA PHE A 6 -0.01 9.05 -14.46
C PHE A 6 -1.52 9.05 -14.63
N LEU A 7 -2.24 8.73 -13.56
CA LEU A 7 -3.69 8.69 -13.51
C LEU A 7 -4.22 9.89 -12.70
N LYS A 8 -5.55 9.99 -12.57
CA LYS A 8 -6.20 10.97 -11.71
C LYS A 8 -5.78 10.75 -10.24
N GLU A 9 -5.95 11.79 -9.41
CA GLU A 9 -5.68 11.73 -7.96
C GLU A 9 -4.24 11.31 -7.60
N ASN A 10 -3.27 11.65 -8.45
CA ASN A 10 -1.86 11.28 -8.31
C ASN A 10 -1.59 9.77 -8.30
N LYS A 11 -2.56 8.91 -8.66
CA LYS A 11 -2.31 7.47 -8.85
C LYS A 11 -1.31 7.23 -9.98
N ILE A 12 -0.51 6.18 -9.86
CA ILE A 12 0.46 5.78 -10.88
C ILE A 12 0.14 4.37 -11.33
N ARG A 13 0.08 4.14 -12.64
CA ARG A 13 0.10 2.78 -13.20
C ARG A 13 1.51 2.46 -13.67
N LEU A 14 2.16 1.50 -13.03
CA LEU A 14 3.50 1.03 -13.36
C LEU A 14 3.42 -0.43 -13.79
N ASN A 15 3.85 -0.73 -15.01
CA ASN A 15 3.84 -2.09 -15.57
C ASN A 15 2.48 -2.82 -15.48
N GLY A 16 1.38 -2.06 -15.55
CA GLY A 16 0.03 -2.60 -15.46
C GLY A 16 -0.58 -2.55 -14.06
N ILE A 17 0.23 -2.46 -13.01
CA ILE A 17 -0.19 -2.38 -11.59
C ILE A 17 -0.51 -0.94 -11.23
N VAL A 18 -1.63 -0.72 -10.54
CA VAL A 18 -2.04 0.60 -10.04
C VAL A 18 -1.49 0.79 -8.63
N TYR A 19 -0.90 1.96 -8.39
CA TYR A 19 -0.36 2.36 -7.11
C TYR A 19 -1.10 3.58 -6.59
N LYS A 20 -1.52 3.49 -5.33
CA LYS A 20 -2.20 4.54 -4.60
C LYS A 20 -1.18 5.39 -3.84
N PRO A 21 -1.23 6.73 -3.97
CA PRO A 21 -0.36 7.63 -3.23
C PRO A 21 -0.83 7.79 -1.78
N TYR A 22 0.11 7.80 -0.86
CA TYR A 22 -0.09 8.14 0.55
C TYR A 22 0.89 9.24 0.94
N LEU A 23 0.45 10.15 1.81
CA LEU A 23 1.37 11.06 2.50
C LEU A 23 2.05 10.29 3.64
N ILE A 24 3.28 10.67 3.99
CA ILE A 24 4.04 10.02 5.08
C ILE A 24 3.27 10.06 6.41
N GLY A 25 2.52 11.13 6.67
CA GLY A 25 1.68 11.26 7.87
C GLY A 25 0.32 10.55 7.79
N ASN A 26 0.00 9.90 6.67
CA ASN A 26 -1.29 9.25 6.44
C ASN A 26 -1.12 7.90 5.73
N LEU A 27 -0.15 7.11 6.19
CA LEU A 27 0.13 5.77 5.69
C LEU A 27 -0.96 4.79 6.13
N PRO A 28 -1.25 3.72 5.36
CA PRO A 28 -2.23 2.73 5.75
C PRO A 28 -1.81 2.00 7.04
N PRO A 29 -2.76 1.52 7.86
CA PRO A 29 -2.44 0.81 9.10
C PRO A 29 -1.67 -0.47 8.85
N SER A 30 -1.76 -1.05 7.64
CA SER A 30 -0.99 -2.23 7.21
C SER A 30 0.44 -1.92 6.76
N PHE A 31 0.92 -0.68 6.87
CA PHE A 31 2.19 -0.26 6.31
C PHE A 31 3.41 -0.79 7.09
N ALA A 32 4.42 -1.29 6.35
CA ALA A 32 5.75 -1.65 6.86
C ALA A 32 5.80 -2.75 7.93
N PHE A 33 4.91 -3.75 7.85
CA PHE A 33 5.07 -5.01 8.58
C PHE A 33 4.82 -6.21 7.67
N LYS A 34 5.20 -7.41 8.15
CA LYS A 34 5.02 -8.66 7.42
C LYS A 34 3.66 -9.27 7.71
N GLU A 35 3.42 -9.60 8.97
CA GLU A 35 2.22 -10.30 9.45
C GLU A 35 1.90 -9.80 10.87
N GLU A 36 0.62 -9.61 11.17
CA GLU A 36 0.12 -9.23 12.51
C GLU A 36 -1.04 -10.15 12.90
N TRP A 37 -0.99 -10.69 14.12
CA TRP A 37 -2.09 -11.49 14.69
C TRP A 37 -3.17 -10.56 15.23
N LYS A 38 -4.42 -10.79 14.84
CA LYS A 38 -5.60 -10.07 15.31
C LYS A 38 -6.68 -11.03 15.76
N THR A 39 -7.45 -10.59 16.73
CA THR A 39 -8.65 -11.28 17.18
C THR A 39 -9.87 -10.51 16.69
N ASP A 40 -10.83 -11.20 16.11
CA ASP A 40 -12.09 -10.59 15.68
C ASP A 40 -13.06 -10.39 16.85
N ASN A 41 -14.20 -9.75 16.63
CA ASN A 41 -15.18 -9.48 17.68
C ASN A 41 -15.82 -10.74 18.27
N ASP A 42 -15.80 -11.85 17.55
CA ASP A 42 -16.28 -13.17 17.97
C ASP A 42 -15.19 -13.98 18.73
N GLY A 43 -13.97 -13.43 18.85
CA GLY A 43 -12.88 -14.05 19.59
C GLY A 43 -12.01 -15.00 18.78
N ASN A 44 -12.11 -15.02 17.44
CA ASN A 44 -11.28 -15.87 16.59
C ASN A 44 -10.00 -15.13 16.18
N ASP A 45 -8.85 -15.83 16.32
CA ASP A 45 -7.56 -15.31 15.88
C ASP A 45 -7.34 -15.52 14.38
N TYR A 46 -6.87 -14.49 13.70
CA TYR A 46 -6.50 -14.50 12.30
C TYR A 46 -5.22 -13.69 12.05
N VAL A 47 -4.57 -13.93 10.92
CA VAL A 47 -3.34 -13.23 10.52
C VAL A 47 -3.68 -12.21 9.44
N VAL A 48 -3.20 -10.98 9.60
CA VAL A 48 -3.28 -9.92 8.60
C VAL A 48 -1.92 -9.75 7.95
N GLU A 49 -1.88 -9.80 6.61
CA GLU A 49 -0.68 -9.49 5.84
C GLU A 49 -0.44 -7.97 5.79
N GLY A 50 0.80 -7.57 6.02
CA GLY A 50 1.23 -6.19 5.90
C GLY A 50 1.82 -5.85 4.54
N ILE A 51 1.92 -4.56 4.28
CA ILE A 51 2.51 -4.00 3.06
C ILE A 51 4.03 -3.99 3.22
N ARG A 52 4.70 -4.82 2.41
CA ARG A 52 6.17 -4.93 2.36
C ARG A 52 6.83 -4.24 1.17
N GLU A 53 6.04 -3.84 0.17
CA GLU A 53 6.52 -3.29 -1.10
C GLU A 53 5.87 -1.92 -1.34
N TRP A 54 6.69 -0.89 -1.40
CA TRP A 54 6.29 0.48 -1.72
C TRP A 54 7.46 1.22 -2.38
N PHE A 55 7.17 2.38 -2.95
CA PHE A 55 8.21 3.30 -3.41
C PHE A 55 7.84 4.74 -3.11
N ASN A 56 8.84 5.60 -2.98
CA ASN A 56 8.62 7.04 -2.80
C ASN A 56 8.82 7.77 -4.12
N PHE A 57 7.86 8.63 -4.48
CA PHE A 57 7.95 9.45 -5.68
C PHE A 57 7.19 10.77 -5.49
N LYS A 58 7.85 11.89 -5.80
CA LYS A 58 7.27 13.26 -5.70
C LYS A 58 6.59 13.55 -4.35
N GLY A 59 7.18 13.10 -3.24
CA GLY A 59 6.66 13.36 -1.89
C GLY A 59 5.52 12.43 -1.45
N PHE A 60 5.13 11.45 -2.27
CA PHE A 60 4.18 10.41 -1.91
C PHE A 60 4.87 9.06 -1.70
N THR A 61 4.30 8.27 -0.82
CA THR A 61 4.57 6.83 -0.67
C THR A 61 3.51 6.07 -1.45
N TYR A 62 3.93 5.34 -2.48
CA TYR A 62 3.06 4.58 -3.37
C TYR A 62 3.01 3.12 -2.94
N VAL A 63 1.79 2.63 -2.72
CA VAL A 63 1.50 1.22 -2.39
C VAL A 63 0.58 0.65 -3.46
N SER A 64 0.79 -0.60 -3.88
CA SER A 64 -0.08 -1.28 -4.84
C SER A 64 -1.49 -1.41 -4.30
N GLU A 65 -2.48 -1.14 -5.14
CA GLU A 65 -3.91 -1.36 -4.86
C GLU A 65 -4.29 -2.83 -5.04
#